data_AF-A0A8H6ID72-F1
#
_entry.id   AF-A0A8H6ID72-F1
#
_cell.length_a   1.000
_cell.length_b   1.000
_cell.length_c   1.000
_cell.angle_alpha   90.00
_cell.angle_beta   90.00
_cell.angle_gamma   90.00
#
_symmetry.space_group_name_H-M   'P 1'
#
loop_
_entity.id
_entity.type
_entity.pdbx_description
1 polymer ?
#
loop_
_entity_poly.entity_id
_entity_poly.type
_entity_poly.pdbx_seq_one_letter_code
_entity_poly.pdbx_strand_id
1 'polypeptide(L)'
;MKNLDFFRVAGAVFLSGAPLLASAQGGQQRWPDYRSNELESLWLEGGAEVGWPAILREDTTRFSNFIFQCKQKPFSAPGESTAAQWVRVAYHDMATHNVNDDGLGGLDRSILYELDRPENVGNAFPLSLEELSQLTRYVSGADVIALGVVHSVVERGGPLIPFRGGRIDATEAGPAGVPEPTQTLEEHTEKFRKQGFNKTEMIELVACGHTLGGVTAGDFPDIIDNTTAVKPVSEFDTTRTFDNAVVLEYLKDTTNNLLVIHPNATVVSDKRIFGSDGNKTMETLADEDTFQARCRDLFERMINTVPKSVELTDVFEPIKAKVGRSFLTFNQTLGLHTEIRFLTTNDNRKDPQVTETQNGALAARLGHTPTHYWFNPTIDANTSISKFWFEVDEGNGGQADIYDNGGAGFQIAQDKVIWARDLSFHGQGFPDFIWSFTMAIRNDAGTIGQVSASVETFLRNNKLNFIKSTATLERDTTVPAVAGFDFYTFHGTEKIDDRIYFDVTATIGEEKVTEEYLYNYWVTENVNNPDGPIEFL
;
A
#
# COMPACT_ATOMS: atom_id res chain seq x y z
N MET A 1 -30.74 -12.44 19.55
CA MET A 1 -30.77 -11.17 18.78
C MET A 1 -31.11 -10.04 19.74
N LYS A 2 -30.13 -9.27 20.22
CA LYS A 2 -30.41 -8.03 20.97
C LYS A 2 -30.77 -6.96 19.93
N ASN A 3 -31.91 -6.31 20.12
CA ASN A 3 -32.30 -5.12 19.34
C ASN A 3 -31.29 -4.01 19.65
N LEU A 4 -30.47 -3.67 18.66
CA LEU A 4 -29.67 -2.44 18.60
C LEU A 4 -30.45 -1.53 17.63
N ASP A 5 -30.87 -0.36 18.13
CA ASP A 5 -31.93 0.45 17.51
C ASP A 5 -31.42 1.41 16.40
N PHE A 6 -30.12 1.38 16.04
CA PHE A 6 -29.55 2.31 15.04
C PHE A 6 -28.65 1.67 13.98
N PHE A 7 -28.02 0.52 14.26
CA PHE A 7 -27.33 -0.32 13.28
C PHE A 7 -27.79 -1.77 13.41
N ARG A 8 -28.14 -2.40 12.28
CA ARG A 8 -28.39 -3.84 12.22
C ARG A 8 -27.47 -4.48 11.19
N VAL A 9 -26.64 -5.41 11.66
CA VAL A 9 -26.07 -6.46 10.82
C VAL A 9 -27.12 -7.55 10.74
N ALA A 10 -27.91 -7.56 9.67
CA ALA A 10 -28.92 -8.58 9.46
C ALA A 10 -28.34 -9.75 8.66
N GLY A 11 -28.66 -10.97 9.10
CA GLY A 11 -28.28 -12.22 8.43
C GLY A 11 -29.49 -12.90 7.82
N ALA A 12 -29.29 -13.58 6.67
CA ALA A 12 -30.30 -14.45 6.06
C ALA A 12 -29.90 -15.93 6.19
N VAL A 13 -30.89 -16.77 6.48
CA VAL A 13 -30.83 -18.23 6.67
C VAL A 13 -31.21 -18.96 5.37
N PHE A 14 -30.43 -20.02 5.07
CA PHE A 14 -30.53 -21.14 4.11
C PHE A 14 -31.36 -21.02 2.83
N LEU A 15 -30.68 -21.26 1.69
CA LEU A 15 -31.25 -21.98 0.55
C LEU A 15 -30.30 -23.10 0.13
N SER A 16 -30.75 -24.35 0.28
CA SER A 16 -30.25 -25.47 -0.50
C SER A 16 -30.72 -25.26 -1.96
N GLY A 17 -29.81 -24.89 -2.86
CA GLY A 17 -30.01 -25.07 -4.30
C GLY A 17 -29.83 -23.84 -5.18
N ALA A 18 -28.85 -23.99 -6.10
CA ALA A 18 -28.61 -23.34 -7.39
C ALA A 18 -28.38 -21.81 -7.47
N PRO A 19 -27.37 -21.35 -8.24
CA PRO A 19 -27.06 -19.94 -8.41
C PRO A 19 -28.05 -19.25 -9.34
N LEU A 20 -28.70 -18.19 -8.87
CA LEU A 20 -29.45 -17.25 -9.70
C LEU A 20 -28.49 -16.15 -10.19
N LEU A 21 -28.27 -16.13 -11.52
CA LEU A 21 -27.65 -15.01 -12.22
C LEU A 21 -28.62 -13.82 -12.20
N ALA A 22 -28.30 -12.76 -11.46
CA ALA A 22 -28.97 -11.47 -11.55
C ALA A 22 -28.07 -10.46 -12.28
N SER A 23 -28.67 -9.76 -13.25
CA SER A 23 -28.05 -8.80 -14.15
C SER A 23 -27.68 -7.49 -13.48
N ALA A 24 -26.54 -6.92 -13.91
CA ALA A 24 -25.98 -5.67 -13.44
C ALA A 24 -26.86 -4.44 -13.74
N GLN A 25 -26.94 -3.52 -12.77
CA GLN A 25 -27.19 -2.10 -13.01
C GLN A 25 -26.11 -1.27 -12.31
N GLY A 26 -25.37 -0.50 -13.11
CA GLY A 26 -24.73 0.77 -12.77
C GLY A 26 -23.76 0.84 -11.59
N GLY A 27 -22.45 0.71 -11.86
CA GLY A 27 -21.38 1.46 -11.17
C GLY A 27 -21.05 1.12 -9.71
N GLN A 28 -21.73 0.18 -9.05
CA GLN A 28 -21.38 -0.23 -7.69
C GLN A 28 -20.28 -1.31 -7.72
N GLN A 29 -19.14 -1.03 -7.07
CA GLN A 29 -18.05 -1.98 -6.86
C GLN A 29 -18.59 -3.25 -6.18
N ARG A 30 -18.29 -4.42 -6.75
CA ARG A 30 -18.81 -5.71 -6.27
C ARG A 30 -17.90 -6.24 -5.17
N TRP A 31 -18.44 -6.44 -3.97
CA TRP A 31 -17.67 -6.97 -2.83
C TRP A 31 -17.70 -8.52 -2.81
N PRO A 32 -16.59 -9.21 -2.48
CA PRO A 32 -15.26 -8.64 -2.26
C PRO A 32 -14.54 -8.40 -3.60
N ASP A 33 -14.07 -7.17 -3.80
CA ASP A 33 -13.03 -6.85 -4.78
C ASP A 33 -11.79 -6.46 -3.97
N TYR A 34 -10.98 -7.45 -3.62
CA TYR A 34 -9.80 -7.27 -2.76
C TYR A 34 -8.81 -6.28 -3.36
N ARG A 35 -8.61 -6.30 -4.69
CA ARG A 35 -7.69 -5.39 -5.37
C ARG A 35 -8.15 -3.95 -5.25
N SER A 36 -9.37 -3.64 -5.68
CA SER A 36 -9.85 -2.25 -5.68
C SER A 36 -10.05 -1.72 -4.26
N ASN A 37 -10.46 -2.58 -3.31
CA ASN A 37 -10.56 -2.19 -1.90
C ASN A 37 -9.20 -1.88 -1.29
N GLU A 38 -8.20 -2.74 -1.51
CA GLU A 38 -6.86 -2.52 -0.99
C GLU A 38 -6.23 -1.28 -1.62
N LEU A 39 -6.39 -1.12 -2.94
CA LEU A 39 -5.84 0.02 -3.67
C LEU A 39 -6.46 1.35 -3.21
N GLU A 40 -7.77 1.38 -2.99
CA GLU A 40 -8.45 2.57 -2.48
C GLU A 40 -8.04 2.87 -1.02
N SER A 41 -7.77 1.84 -0.20
CA SER A 41 -7.25 2.05 1.17
C SER A 41 -5.85 2.66 1.15
N LEU A 42 -4.95 2.13 0.30
CA LEU A 42 -3.60 2.66 0.11
C LEU A 42 -3.64 4.10 -0.40
N TRP A 43 -4.52 4.39 -1.35
CA TRP A 43 -4.67 5.71 -1.94
C TRP A 43 -5.26 6.74 -0.97
N LEU A 44 -6.45 6.48 -0.42
CA LEU A 44 -7.22 7.47 0.35
C LEU A 44 -6.77 7.58 1.81
N GLU A 45 -6.54 6.43 2.45
CA GLU A 45 -6.35 6.31 3.91
C GLU A 45 -4.89 6.03 4.29
N GLY A 46 -4.00 5.91 3.30
CA GLY A 46 -2.58 5.69 3.50
C GLY A 46 -2.22 4.25 3.85
N GLY A 47 -3.05 3.27 3.49
CA GLY A 47 -2.73 1.85 3.68
C GLY A 47 -3.03 1.32 5.07
N ALA A 48 -4.02 1.92 5.74
CA ALA A 48 -4.60 1.30 6.92
C ALA A 48 -5.32 0.02 6.45
N GLU A 49 -4.81 -1.16 6.83
CA GLU A 49 -5.49 -2.43 6.58
C GLU A 49 -6.99 -2.32 6.87
N VAL A 50 -7.82 -2.78 5.96
CA VAL A 50 -9.26 -2.78 6.16
C VAL A 50 -9.56 -4.06 6.96
N GLY A 51 -10.05 -3.96 8.21
CA GLY A 51 -10.40 -5.14 9.03
C GLY A 51 -9.84 -5.31 10.47
N TRP A 52 -9.00 -4.41 11.00
CA TRP A 52 -8.61 -4.42 12.43
C TRP A 52 -8.76 -3.08 13.17
N PRO A 53 -9.25 -3.03 14.44
CA PRO A 53 -9.30 -1.77 15.21
C PRO A 53 -7.90 -1.14 15.34
N ALA A 54 -7.75 0.18 15.14
CA ALA A 54 -6.44 0.81 15.32
C ALA A 54 -5.87 0.79 16.74
N ILE A 55 -6.65 0.39 17.74
CA ILE A 55 -6.13 0.15 19.10
C ILE A 55 -5.05 -0.96 19.12
N LEU A 56 -5.04 -1.86 18.12
CA LEU A 56 -3.99 -2.88 17.94
C LEU A 56 -3.00 -2.52 16.83
N ARG A 57 -3.12 -1.34 16.22
CA ARG A 57 -2.19 -0.85 15.21
C ARG A 57 -1.22 0.09 15.88
N GLU A 58 0.03 -0.33 16.03
CA GLU A 58 1.09 0.68 16.14
C GLU A 58 1.05 1.51 14.85
N ASP A 59 1.13 2.83 15.02
CA ASP A 59 1.10 3.82 13.95
C ASP A 59 2.18 3.60 12.88
N THR A 60 3.10 2.67 13.06
CA THR A 60 4.31 2.47 12.25
C THR A 60 4.07 1.76 10.91
N THR A 61 2.85 1.30 10.63
CA THR A 61 2.57 0.31 9.57
C THR A 61 1.86 0.83 8.33
N ARG A 62 1.39 2.09 8.35
CA ARG A 62 0.68 2.70 7.22
C ARG A 62 1.68 2.98 6.09
N PHE A 63 1.27 2.72 4.85
CA PHE A 63 2.03 3.10 3.66
C PHE A 63 2.46 4.58 3.69
N SER A 64 1.53 5.46 4.06
CA SER A 64 1.81 6.89 4.22
C SER A 64 2.88 7.17 5.27
N ASN A 65 3.05 6.32 6.29
CA ASN A 65 4.05 6.55 7.33
C ASN A 65 5.46 6.17 6.89
N PHE A 66 5.62 5.23 5.94
CA PHE A 66 6.91 5.06 5.25
C PHE A 66 7.29 6.30 4.46
N ILE A 67 6.32 7.05 3.92
CA ILE A 67 6.55 8.28 3.15
C ILE A 67 6.77 9.49 4.08
N PHE A 68 6.01 9.56 5.17
CA PHE A 68 6.00 10.68 6.10
C PHE A 68 7.20 10.72 7.03
N GLN A 69 7.85 9.59 7.35
CA GLN A 69 8.92 9.52 8.35
C GLN A 69 10.06 10.53 8.03
N CYS A 70 9.93 11.72 8.64
CA CYS A 70 11.01 12.70 8.80
C CYS A 70 12.06 12.21 9.81
N LYS A 71 11.78 11.09 10.49
CA LYS A 71 12.77 10.33 11.24
C LYS A 71 13.48 9.43 10.24
N GLN A 72 14.80 9.63 10.15
CA GLN A 72 15.73 8.80 9.38
C GLN A 72 15.23 7.36 9.31
N LYS A 73 15.02 6.83 8.10
CA LYS A 73 14.98 5.37 7.94
C LYS A 73 16.24 4.84 8.64
N PRO A 74 16.18 3.76 9.42
CA PRO A 74 17.36 3.21 10.11
C PRO A 74 18.53 2.88 9.14
N PHE A 75 18.29 2.89 7.82
CA PHE A 75 19.25 2.62 6.76
C PHE A 75 19.41 3.73 5.70
N SER A 76 18.69 4.86 5.79
CA SER A 76 18.91 6.01 4.88
C SER A 76 19.99 6.93 5.43
N ALA A 77 20.75 7.57 4.52
CA ALA A 77 21.77 8.52 4.97
C ALA A 77 21.09 9.66 5.77
N PRO A 78 21.72 10.15 6.85
CA PRO A 78 21.19 11.26 7.62
C PRO A 78 20.82 12.44 6.71
N GLY A 79 19.59 12.91 6.76
CA GLY A 79 19.15 14.07 5.97
C GLY A 79 18.47 13.75 4.64
N GLU A 80 18.43 12.50 4.16
CA GLU A 80 17.66 12.15 2.96
C GLU A 80 16.14 12.33 3.14
N SER A 81 15.46 12.73 2.07
CA SER A 81 14.00 12.86 2.03
C SER A 81 13.37 11.59 1.44
N THR A 82 12.56 10.87 2.24
CA THR A 82 11.86 9.67 1.74
C THR A 82 10.87 10.00 0.63
N ALA A 83 10.21 11.16 0.69
CA ALA A 83 9.36 11.63 -0.40
C ALA A 83 10.14 11.78 -1.72
N ALA A 84 11.36 12.33 -1.66
CA ALA A 84 12.23 12.43 -2.82
C ALA A 84 12.68 11.05 -3.34
N GLN A 85 12.94 10.09 -2.43
CA GLN A 85 13.29 8.71 -2.81
C GLN A 85 12.15 8.05 -3.61
N TRP A 86 10.90 8.16 -3.16
CA TRP A 86 9.74 7.59 -3.87
C TRP A 86 9.52 8.23 -5.25
N VAL A 87 9.65 9.55 -5.35
CA VAL A 87 9.58 10.26 -6.64
C VAL A 87 10.69 9.79 -7.57
N ARG A 88 11.91 9.61 -7.06
CA ARG A 88 13.05 9.10 -7.81
C ARG A 88 12.85 7.65 -8.27
N VAL A 89 12.39 6.75 -7.40
CA VAL A 89 12.10 5.35 -7.76
C VAL A 89 11.07 5.30 -8.89
N ALA A 90 9.98 6.05 -8.77
CA ALA A 90 8.94 6.09 -9.79
C ALA A 90 9.46 6.66 -11.12
N TYR A 91 10.23 7.74 -11.09
CA TYR A 91 10.82 8.30 -12.31
C TYR A 91 11.77 7.31 -12.98
N HIS A 92 12.67 6.67 -12.22
CA HIS A 92 13.66 5.74 -12.79
C HIS A 92 13.02 4.48 -13.40
N ASP A 93 11.99 3.94 -12.75
CA ASP A 93 11.21 2.81 -13.28
C ASP A 93 10.50 3.21 -14.59
N MET A 94 9.83 4.37 -14.58
CA MET A 94 9.14 4.92 -15.76
C MET A 94 10.09 5.29 -16.92
N ALA A 95 11.24 5.88 -16.62
CA ALA A 95 12.07 6.62 -17.57
C ALA A 95 12.67 5.77 -18.70
N THR A 96 12.62 4.45 -18.57
CA THR A 96 13.03 3.47 -19.59
C THR A 96 12.01 3.34 -20.73
N HIS A 97 10.80 3.90 -20.57
CA HIS A 97 9.74 3.80 -21.55
C HIS A 97 10.13 4.42 -22.90
N ASN A 98 9.66 3.79 -23.99
CA ASN A 98 9.80 4.32 -25.33
C ASN A 98 8.45 4.40 -26.07
N VAL A 99 7.82 5.58 -26.01
CA VAL A 99 6.52 5.84 -26.65
C VAL A 99 6.54 5.69 -28.18
N ASN A 100 7.72 5.69 -28.80
CA ASN A 100 7.88 5.73 -30.26
C ASN A 100 8.29 4.38 -30.87
N ASP A 101 8.44 3.32 -30.08
CA ASP A 101 8.89 2.01 -30.55
C ASP A 101 7.94 0.89 -30.07
N ASP A 102 8.48 -0.18 -29.48
CA ASP A 102 7.72 -1.31 -28.94
C ASP A 102 6.81 -0.94 -27.76
N GLY A 103 7.02 0.21 -27.12
CA GLY A 103 6.28 0.66 -25.95
C GLY A 103 6.59 -0.18 -24.71
N LEU A 104 7.78 -0.78 -24.66
CA LEU A 104 8.34 -1.43 -23.46
C LEU A 104 8.83 -0.38 -22.44
N GLY A 105 9.04 -0.82 -21.21
CA GLY A 105 9.35 0.05 -20.06
C GLY A 105 8.13 0.87 -19.63
N GLY A 106 8.34 1.81 -18.72
CA GLY A 106 7.26 2.53 -18.07
C GLY A 106 7.12 2.09 -16.62
N LEU A 107 6.11 2.62 -15.92
CA LEU A 107 5.94 2.35 -14.50
C LEU A 107 5.33 0.96 -14.28
N ASP A 108 6.18 -0.05 -14.32
CA ASP A 108 5.83 -1.47 -14.23
C ASP A 108 6.67 -2.24 -13.20
N ARG A 109 7.45 -1.55 -12.36
CA ARG A 109 8.34 -2.14 -11.35
C ARG A 109 9.50 -2.96 -11.93
N SER A 110 9.87 -2.78 -13.21
CA SER A 110 11.06 -3.41 -13.78
C SER A 110 12.34 -3.02 -13.05
N ILE A 111 12.38 -1.86 -12.37
CA ILE A 111 13.53 -1.37 -11.60
C ILE A 111 14.05 -2.38 -10.56
N LEU A 112 13.20 -3.29 -10.09
CA LEU A 112 13.59 -4.40 -9.22
C LEU A 112 14.71 -5.28 -9.83
N TYR A 113 14.77 -5.36 -11.14
CA TYR A 113 15.73 -6.15 -11.90
C TYR A 113 16.88 -5.31 -12.47
N GLU A 114 16.97 -4.03 -12.09
CA GLU A 114 17.85 -3.04 -12.73
C GLU A 114 18.76 -2.29 -11.74
N LEU A 115 18.83 -2.77 -10.50
CA LEU A 115 19.53 -2.13 -9.39
C LEU A 115 21.06 -2.08 -9.55
N ASP A 116 21.63 -2.89 -10.46
CA ASP A 116 23.07 -2.93 -10.75
C ASP A 116 23.48 -1.97 -11.88
N ARG A 117 22.52 -1.26 -12.49
CA ARG A 117 22.79 -0.35 -13.60
C ARG A 117 23.41 0.98 -13.10
N PRO A 118 24.37 1.55 -13.85
CA PRO A 118 24.94 2.87 -13.53
C PRO A 118 23.90 4.00 -13.45
N GLU A 119 22.78 3.84 -14.15
CA GLU A 119 21.69 4.82 -14.14
C GLU A 119 20.82 4.75 -12.86
N ASN A 120 20.98 3.71 -12.04
CA ASN A 120 20.22 3.46 -10.80
C ASN A 120 21.12 3.43 -9.54
N VAL A 121 22.11 4.32 -9.47
CA VAL A 121 23.02 4.39 -8.31
C VAL A 121 22.30 4.85 -7.03
N GLY A 122 22.51 4.12 -5.95
CA GLY A 122 22.16 4.52 -4.59
C GLY A 122 21.22 3.56 -3.87
N ASN A 123 21.19 3.65 -2.54
CA ASN A 123 20.42 2.73 -1.69
C ASN A 123 18.91 3.04 -1.66
N ALA A 124 18.48 4.18 -2.20
CA ALA A 124 17.07 4.56 -2.25
C ALA A 124 16.18 3.50 -2.94
N PHE A 125 16.67 2.89 -4.02
CA PHE A 125 15.93 1.87 -4.78
C PHE A 125 15.71 0.58 -3.99
N PRO A 126 16.75 -0.16 -3.54
CA PRO A 126 16.55 -1.38 -2.77
C PRO A 126 15.76 -1.16 -1.48
N LEU A 127 15.98 -0.04 -0.78
CA LEU A 127 15.24 0.27 0.45
C LEU A 127 13.75 0.50 0.20
N SER A 128 13.39 1.26 -0.84
CA SER A 128 11.98 1.51 -1.17
C SER A 128 11.29 0.23 -1.66
N LEU A 129 11.99 -0.62 -2.41
CA LEU A 129 11.47 -1.92 -2.87
C LEU A 129 11.32 -2.92 -1.71
N GLU A 130 12.19 -2.88 -0.69
CA GLU A 130 12.01 -3.66 0.53
C GLU A 130 10.73 -3.23 1.28
N GLU A 131 10.45 -1.93 1.37
CA GLU A 131 9.21 -1.41 1.97
C GLU A 131 7.97 -1.88 1.20
N LEU A 132 8.00 -1.90 -0.14
CA LEU A 132 6.92 -2.44 -0.98
C LEU A 132 6.54 -3.86 -0.61
N SER A 133 7.54 -4.71 -0.30
CA SER A 133 7.33 -6.12 0.02
C SER A 133 6.40 -6.35 1.19
N GLN A 134 6.34 -5.40 2.11
CA GLN A 134 5.61 -5.59 3.35
C GLN A 134 4.13 -5.21 3.19
N LEU A 135 3.75 -4.47 2.15
CA LEU A 135 2.46 -3.76 2.16
C LEU A 135 1.27 -4.64 1.80
N THR A 136 1.35 -5.42 0.72
CA THR A 136 0.17 -6.04 0.12
C THR A 136 0.54 -7.08 -0.94
N ARG A 137 -0.30 -8.12 -1.11
CA ARG A 137 -0.24 -9.04 -2.26
C ARG A 137 -1.39 -8.85 -3.26
N TYR A 138 -2.35 -7.96 -2.96
CA TYR A 138 -3.56 -7.77 -3.76
C TYR A 138 -3.42 -6.71 -4.86
N VAL A 139 -2.46 -5.81 -4.70
CA VAL A 139 -2.15 -4.77 -5.69
C VAL A 139 -0.72 -4.92 -6.18
N SER A 140 -0.46 -4.50 -7.42
CA SER A 140 0.89 -4.58 -8.00
C SER A 140 1.83 -3.61 -7.27
N GLY A 141 3.10 -3.98 -7.16
CA GLY A 141 4.11 -3.09 -6.61
C GLY A 141 4.26 -1.81 -7.44
N ALA A 142 4.04 -1.88 -8.75
CA ALA A 142 3.97 -0.72 -9.64
C ALA A 142 2.84 0.26 -9.27
N ASP A 143 1.64 -0.24 -8.92
CA ASP A 143 0.55 0.62 -8.42
C ASP A 143 0.97 1.31 -7.09
N VAL A 144 1.71 0.62 -6.23
CA VAL A 144 2.22 1.20 -4.98
C VAL A 144 3.33 2.23 -5.22
N ILE A 145 4.24 2.02 -6.18
CA ILE A 145 5.24 3.03 -6.57
C ILE A 145 4.56 4.32 -7.05
N ALA A 146 3.50 4.19 -7.88
CA ALA A 146 2.70 5.32 -8.32
C ALA A 146 2.05 6.07 -7.14
N LEU A 147 1.47 5.33 -6.18
CA LEU A 147 0.94 5.91 -4.95
C LEU A 147 2.01 6.59 -4.10
N GLY A 148 3.25 6.09 -4.13
CA GLY A 148 4.41 6.72 -3.50
C GLY A 148 4.59 8.17 -3.96
N VAL A 149 4.44 8.44 -5.26
CA VAL A 149 4.46 9.80 -5.80
C VAL A 149 3.27 10.63 -5.32
N VAL A 150 2.06 10.08 -5.39
CA VAL A 150 0.83 10.78 -4.99
C VAL A 150 0.91 11.25 -3.54
N HIS A 151 1.28 10.36 -2.62
CA HIS A 151 1.43 10.68 -1.21
C HIS A 151 2.63 11.61 -0.98
N SER A 152 3.79 11.37 -1.61
CA SER A 152 4.98 12.22 -1.46
C SER A 152 4.71 13.67 -1.80
N VAL A 153 3.96 13.92 -2.88
CA VAL A 153 3.63 15.27 -3.33
C VAL A 153 2.59 15.91 -2.41
N VAL A 154 1.49 15.20 -2.12
CA VAL A 154 0.38 15.74 -1.30
C VAL A 154 0.81 16.04 0.13
N GLU A 155 1.60 15.15 0.75
CA GLU A 155 2.10 15.32 2.12
C GLU A 155 3.12 16.45 2.25
N ARG A 156 3.83 16.77 1.17
CA ARG A 156 4.79 17.88 1.11
C ARG A 156 4.15 19.21 0.72
N GLY A 157 2.83 19.27 0.58
CA GLY A 157 2.08 20.49 0.28
C GLY A 157 1.77 20.70 -1.21
N GLY A 158 2.16 19.76 -2.07
CA GLY A 158 1.98 19.84 -3.52
C GLY A 158 0.54 19.58 -3.97
N PRO A 159 0.29 19.48 -5.28
CA PRO A 159 -1.07 19.33 -5.82
C PRO A 159 -1.63 17.92 -5.58
N LEU A 160 -2.96 17.79 -5.67
CA LEU A 160 -3.61 16.49 -5.78
C LEU A 160 -3.35 15.91 -7.18
N ILE A 161 -2.62 14.80 -7.26
CA ILE A 161 -2.36 14.09 -8.50
C ILE A 161 -3.46 13.04 -8.71
N PRO A 162 -4.22 13.08 -9.82
CA PRO A 162 -5.19 12.05 -10.14
C PRO A 162 -4.52 10.67 -10.24
N PHE A 163 -5.09 9.69 -9.53
CA PHE A 163 -4.55 8.34 -9.48
C PHE A 163 -5.40 7.38 -10.32
N ARG A 164 -4.72 6.53 -11.09
CA ARG A 164 -5.30 5.39 -11.80
C ARG A 164 -4.57 4.14 -11.35
N GLY A 165 -5.30 3.04 -11.15
CA GLY A 165 -4.73 1.73 -10.86
C GLY A 165 -4.61 0.87 -12.11
N GLY A 166 -4.18 -0.38 -11.94
CA GLY A 166 -4.20 -1.35 -13.05
C GLY A 166 -2.82 -1.77 -13.52
N ARG A 167 -1.73 -1.20 -12.98
CA ARG A 167 -0.37 -1.53 -13.41
C ARG A 167 -0.08 -3.02 -13.19
N ILE A 168 0.77 -3.56 -14.06
CA ILE A 168 1.19 -4.96 -14.04
C ILE A 168 2.67 -4.97 -13.73
N ASP A 169 3.07 -5.74 -12.72
CA ASP A 169 4.48 -5.88 -12.37
C ASP A 169 5.23 -6.63 -13.48
N ALA A 170 6.36 -6.08 -13.91
CA ALA A 170 7.31 -6.73 -14.80
C ALA A 170 7.91 -7.97 -14.14
N THR A 171 8.26 -8.95 -14.96
CA THR A 171 8.91 -10.20 -14.51
C THR A 171 10.40 -10.25 -14.85
N GLU A 172 10.89 -9.24 -15.55
CA GLU A 172 12.28 -9.10 -15.98
C GLU A 172 12.65 -7.61 -16.11
N ALA A 173 13.93 -7.33 -16.34
CA ALA A 173 14.42 -5.98 -16.53
C ALA A 173 13.89 -5.35 -17.83
N GLY A 174 13.54 -4.07 -17.77
CA GLY A 174 13.15 -3.27 -18.93
C GLY A 174 14.37 -2.78 -19.73
N PRO A 175 14.16 -2.01 -20.81
CA PRO A 175 15.25 -1.33 -21.52
C PRO A 175 16.07 -0.42 -20.59
N ALA A 176 17.31 -0.10 -20.95
CA ALA A 176 18.06 0.98 -20.29
C ALA A 176 17.68 2.33 -20.91
N GLY A 177 17.85 3.44 -20.19
CA GLY A 177 17.49 4.75 -20.76
C GLY A 177 17.27 5.90 -19.77
N VAL A 178 17.50 5.70 -18.48
CA VAL A 178 17.32 6.77 -17.49
C VAL A 178 18.38 7.87 -17.71
N PRO A 179 18.02 9.16 -17.73
CA PRO A 179 18.98 10.25 -17.91
C PRO A 179 20.02 10.33 -16.78
N GLU A 180 21.28 10.55 -17.15
CA GLU A 180 22.40 10.70 -16.21
C GLU A 180 22.89 12.15 -16.19
N PRO A 181 23.35 12.66 -15.03
CA PRO A 181 23.71 14.08 -14.88
C PRO A 181 24.91 14.51 -15.75
N THR A 182 25.68 13.57 -16.29
CA THR A 182 26.85 13.81 -17.15
C THR A 182 26.51 13.95 -18.64
N GLN A 183 25.29 13.61 -19.05
CA GLN A 183 24.89 13.57 -20.46
C GLN A 183 24.67 14.96 -21.06
N THR A 184 24.79 15.05 -22.38
CA THR A 184 24.58 16.28 -23.15
C THR A 184 23.10 16.67 -23.19
N LEU A 185 22.81 17.93 -23.56
CA LEU A 185 21.43 18.39 -23.72
C LEU A 185 20.68 17.65 -24.84
N GLU A 186 21.35 17.32 -25.96
CA GLU A 186 20.74 16.49 -27.01
C GLU A 186 20.34 15.10 -26.47
N GLU A 187 21.21 14.45 -25.71
CA GLU A 187 20.91 13.13 -25.12
C GLU A 187 19.73 13.20 -24.14
N HIS A 188 19.69 14.21 -23.26
CA HIS A 188 18.56 14.45 -22.37
C HIS A 188 17.28 14.67 -23.16
N THR A 189 17.31 15.56 -24.16
CA THR A 189 16.14 15.86 -25.00
C THR A 189 15.61 14.61 -25.69
N GLU A 190 16.49 13.74 -26.21
CA GLU A 190 16.09 12.49 -26.85
C GLU A 190 15.51 11.48 -25.85
N LYS A 191 16.10 11.34 -24.66
CA LYS A 191 15.57 10.46 -23.61
C LYS A 191 14.18 10.90 -23.13
N PHE A 192 13.97 12.18 -22.83
CA PHE A 192 12.65 12.69 -22.45
C PHE A 192 11.64 12.57 -23.60
N ARG A 193 12.06 12.77 -24.85
CA ARG A 193 11.20 12.54 -26.03
C ARG A 193 10.73 11.09 -26.13
N LYS A 194 11.59 10.11 -25.79
CA LYS A 194 11.21 8.68 -25.72
C LYS A 194 10.23 8.39 -24.59
N GLN A 195 10.36 9.07 -23.46
CA GLN A 195 9.41 8.98 -22.34
C GLN A 195 8.06 9.66 -22.65
N GLY A 196 7.96 10.39 -23.76
CA GLY A 196 6.74 11.10 -24.17
C GLY A 196 6.64 12.54 -23.68
N PHE A 197 7.76 13.14 -23.25
CA PHE A 197 7.85 14.54 -22.85
C PHE A 197 8.56 15.38 -23.90
N ASN A 198 8.03 16.58 -24.18
CA ASN A 198 8.71 17.54 -25.05
C ASN A 198 9.78 18.33 -24.27
N LYS A 199 10.52 19.22 -24.96
CA LYS A 199 11.60 20.00 -24.34
C LYS A 199 11.14 20.92 -23.20
N THR A 200 9.98 21.58 -23.32
CA THR A 200 9.43 22.41 -22.25
C THR A 200 9.04 21.53 -21.06
N GLU A 201 8.39 20.40 -21.33
CA GLU A 201 7.96 19.45 -20.29
C GLU A 201 9.15 18.77 -19.59
N MET A 202 10.28 18.59 -20.28
CA MET A 202 11.54 18.15 -19.66
C MET A 202 12.01 19.17 -18.61
N ILE A 203 12.00 20.46 -18.93
CA ILE A 203 12.39 21.51 -17.97
C ILE A 203 11.44 21.50 -16.76
N GLU A 204 10.13 21.47 -17.03
CA GLU A 204 9.11 21.46 -15.99
C GLU A 204 9.21 20.22 -15.11
N LEU A 205 9.32 19.01 -15.68
CA LEU A 205 9.37 17.75 -14.92
C LEU A 205 10.64 17.67 -14.06
N VAL A 206 11.79 18.13 -14.55
CA VAL A 206 13.03 18.19 -13.75
C VAL A 206 12.86 19.18 -12.59
N ALA A 207 12.27 20.36 -12.82
CA ALA A 207 12.00 21.32 -11.74
C ALA A 207 11.01 20.75 -10.70
N CYS A 208 9.93 20.10 -11.15
CA CYS A 208 8.95 19.46 -10.28
C CYS A 208 9.53 18.31 -9.45
N GLY A 209 10.47 17.53 -10.00
CA GLY A 209 11.16 16.47 -9.27
C GLY A 209 12.18 17.03 -8.28
N HIS A 210 12.99 18.00 -8.72
CA HIS A 210 14.11 18.53 -7.96
C HIS A 210 13.74 19.63 -6.95
N THR A 211 12.46 19.98 -6.78
CA THR A 211 12.04 20.68 -5.55
C THR A 211 12.13 19.76 -4.32
N LEU A 212 12.10 18.44 -4.50
CA LEU A 212 12.23 17.48 -3.40
C LEU A 212 13.62 16.84 -3.35
N GLY A 213 14.32 17.03 -2.22
CA GLY A 213 15.54 16.31 -1.88
C GLY A 213 16.81 16.93 -2.47
N GLY A 214 17.80 16.08 -2.75
CA GLY A 214 19.14 16.51 -3.13
C GLY A 214 20.04 15.38 -3.57
N VAL A 215 21.31 15.71 -3.77
CA VAL A 215 22.37 14.75 -4.13
C VAL A 215 22.97 14.17 -2.85
N THR A 216 23.17 12.85 -2.78
CA THR A 216 23.82 12.18 -1.64
C THR A 216 25.30 11.94 -1.93
N ALA A 217 26.18 12.26 -0.96
CA ALA A 217 27.63 12.17 -1.14
C ALA A 217 28.15 10.74 -1.31
N GLY A 218 27.50 9.77 -0.66
CA GLY A 218 27.83 8.34 -0.79
C GLY A 218 27.52 7.77 -2.18
N ASP A 219 26.53 8.33 -2.86
CA ASP A 219 26.08 7.90 -4.19
C ASP A 219 26.84 8.64 -5.30
N PHE A 220 27.16 9.92 -5.08
CA PHE A 220 27.79 10.79 -6.07
C PHE A 220 29.02 11.52 -5.48
N PRO A 221 30.12 10.80 -5.17
CA PRO A 221 31.31 11.38 -4.55
C PRO A 221 32.03 12.40 -5.44
N ASP A 222 31.80 12.37 -6.75
CA ASP A 222 32.37 13.32 -7.71
C ASP A 222 31.57 14.63 -7.83
N ILE A 223 30.39 14.71 -7.19
CA ILE A 223 29.51 15.89 -7.19
C ILE A 223 29.58 16.61 -5.84
N ILE A 224 29.74 15.87 -4.74
CA ILE A 224 29.82 16.44 -3.38
C ILE A 224 31.23 16.31 -2.84
N ASP A 225 31.86 17.45 -2.56
CA ASP A 225 33.14 17.49 -1.87
C ASP A 225 32.97 17.03 -0.40
N ASN A 226 33.47 15.83 -0.11
CA ASN A 226 33.35 15.14 1.17
C ASN A 226 34.25 15.75 2.28
N THR A 227 34.88 16.92 2.03
CA THR A 227 35.83 17.57 2.96
C THR A 227 35.16 18.51 3.98
N THR A 228 33.85 18.76 3.89
CA THR A 228 33.11 19.54 4.91
C THR A 228 32.36 18.63 5.88
N ALA A 229 32.55 18.86 7.18
CA ALA A 229 32.28 17.86 8.22
C ALA A 229 30.81 17.45 8.44
N VAL A 230 29.79 18.10 7.85
CA VAL A 230 28.40 17.58 7.84
C VAL A 230 27.58 18.21 6.69
N LYS A 231 27.51 17.54 5.54
CA LYS A 231 26.31 17.52 4.65
C LYS A 231 26.23 16.17 3.90
N PRO A 232 25.74 15.10 4.54
CA PRO A 232 25.48 13.80 3.90
C PRO A 232 24.56 13.86 2.67
N VAL A 233 23.81 14.96 2.51
CA VAL A 233 23.01 15.31 1.33
C VAL A 233 23.19 16.80 1.02
N SER A 234 23.31 17.18 -0.25
CA SER A 234 23.20 18.56 -0.73
C SER A 234 21.84 18.75 -1.39
N GLU A 235 20.92 19.39 -0.67
CA GLU A 235 19.56 19.71 -1.14
C GLU A 235 19.59 20.58 -2.40
N PHE A 236 18.58 20.39 -3.26
CA PHE A 236 18.41 21.13 -4.50
C PHE A 236 17.88 22.56 -4.26
N ASP A 237 17.13 22.79 -3.18
CA ASP A 237 16.70 24.12 -2.74
C ASP A 237 16.75 24.26 -1.21
N THR A 238 16.30 25.40 -0.68
CA THR A 238 16.36 25.69 0.77
C THR A 238 15.20 25.10 1.59
N THR A 239 14.26 24.41 0.95
CA THR A 239 13.04 23.90 1.56
C THR A 239 13.00 22.36 1.56
N ARG A 240 12.00 21.80 2.25
CA ARG A 240 11.66 20.36 2.19
C ARG A 240 10.18 20.19 1.88
N THR A 241 9.60 21.20 1.26
CA THR A 241 8.20 21.33 0.88
C THR A 241 8.11 21.25 -0.63
N PHE A 242 6.93 20.95 -1.14
CA PHE A 242 6.67 20.95 -2.58
C PHE A 242 6.23 22.36 -2.98
N ASP A 243 7.20 23.18 -3.38
CA ASP A 243 7.00 24.59 -3.75
C ASP A 243 7.97 24.99 -4.88
N ASN A 244 7.92 26.25 -5.33
CA ASN A 244 8.78 26.71 -6.42
C ASN A 244 10.14 27.28 -6.00
N ALA A 245 10.67 26.96 -4.80
CA ALA A 245 11.96 27.46 -4.33
C ALA A 245 13.12 27.10 -5.28
N VAL A 246 13.19 25.87 -5.77
CA VAL A 246 14.18 25.44 -6.78
C VAL A 246 14.20 26.36 -8.02
N VAL A 247 13.05 26.88 -8.43
CA VAL A 247 12.90 27.80 -9.57
C VAL A 247 13.35 29.21 -9.20
N LEU A 248 12.84 29.74 -8.08
CA LEU A 248 13.12 31.10 -7.63
C LEU A 248 14.60 31.30 -7.30
N GLU A 249 15.22 30.30 -6.67
CA GLU A 249 16.64 30.33 -6.32
C GLU A 249 17.55 30.18 -7.54
N TYR A 250 17.14 29.37 -8.53
CA TYR A 250 17.84 29.28 -9.82
C TYR A 250 17.83 30.63 -10.54
N LEU A 251 16.66 31.29 -10.68
CA LEU A 251 16.54 32.56 -11.39
C LEU A 251 17.25 33.73 -10.68
N LYS A 252 17.47 33.63 -9.37
CA LYS A 252 18.17 34.65 -8.55
C LYS A 252 19.66 34.38 -8.39
N ASP A 253 20.18 33.29 -8.96
CA ASP A 253 21.55 32.82 -8.76
C ASP A 253 21.90 32.59 -7.27
N THR A 254 20.93 32.15 -6.46
CA THR A 254 21.11 31.88 -5.01
C THR A 254 20.99 30.41 -4.63
N THR A 255 20.79 29.51 -5.59
CA THR A 255 20.56 28.08 -5.36
C THR A 255 21.76 27.36 -4.76
N ASN A 256 21.48 26.34 -3.93
CA ASN A 256 22.47 25.37 -3.45
C ASN A 256 22.58 24.12 -4.32
N ASN A 257 21.77 24.02 -5.38
CA ASN A 257 21.73 22.86 -6.27
C ASN A 257 23.08 22.64 -6.95
N LEU A 258 23.78 21.56 -6.58
CA LEU A 258 25.07 21.21 -7.18
C LEU A 258 24.95 20.82 -8.65
N LEU A 259 23.79 20.36 -9.12
CA LEU A 259 23.52 20.18 -10.55
C LEU A 259 23.32 21.52 -11.28
N VAL A 260 23.40 22.65 -10.57
CA VAL A 260 23.45 24.00 -11.16
C VAL A 260 24.82 24.66 -11.00
N ILE A 261 25.38 24.64 -9.79
CA ILE A 261 26.51 25.51 -9.42
C ILE A 261 27.87 24.80 -9.39
N HIS A 262 27.93 23.50 -9.64
CA HIS A 262 29.18 22.74 -9.51
C HIS A 262 30.26 23.22 -10.50
N PRO A 263 31.55 23.32 -10.08
CA PRO A 263 32.63 23.80 -10.95
C PRO A 263 32.88 22.95 -12.21
N ASN A 264 32.64 21.64 -12.11
CA ASN A 264 32.70 20.76 -13.27
C ASN A 264 31.42 20.90 -14.12
N ALA A 265 31.55 21.51 -15.29
CA ALA A 265 30.46 21.77 -16.21
C ALA A 265 29.77 20.50 -16.76
N THR A 266 30.39 19.32 -16.66
CA THR A 266 29.77 18.07 -17.14
C THR A 266 28.66 17.60 -16.21
N VAL A 267 28.71 17.87 -14.91
CA VAL A 267 27.73 17.36 -13.92
C VAL A 267 26.61 18.35 -13.58
N VAL A 268 26.59 19.53 -14.19
CA VAL A 268 25.53 20.54 -13.98
C VAL A 268 24.32 20.36 -14.91
N SER A 269 23.67 19.18 -14.86
CA SER A 269 22.52 18.84 -15.72
C SER A 269 21.38 19.83 -15.62
N ASP A 270 21.04 20.24 -14.40
CA ASP A 270 19.90 21.13 -14.15
C ASP A 270 20.15 22.49 -14.77
N LYS A 271 21.36 23.05 -14.62
CA LYS A 271 21.72 24.31 -15.31
C LYS A 271 21.57 24.21 -16.82
N ARG A 272 21.98 23.09 -17.42
CA ARG A 272 21.88 22.87 -18.87
C ARG A 272 20.42 22.76 -19.31
N ILE A 273 19.59 22.04 -18.55
CA ILE A 273 18.18 21.81 -18.86
C ILE A 273 17.37 23.08 -18.64
N PHE A 274 17.43 23.68 -17.44
CA PHE A 274 16.71 24.90 -17.08
C PHE A 274 17.00 26.07 -18.01
N GLY A 275 18.27 26.21 -18.43
CA GLY A 275 18.69 27.25 -19.36
C GLY A 275 18.42 26.96 -20.84
N SER A 276 17.92 25.77 -21.18
CA SER A 276 17.91 25.29 -22.56
C SER A 276 16.95 26.04 -23.49
N ASP A 277 15.99 26.77 -22.95
CA ASP A 277 15.03 27.60 -23.69
C ASP A 277 15.23 29.11 -23.45
N GLY A 278 16.36 29.50 -22.86
CA GLY A 278 16.62 30.86 -22.43
C GLY A 278 15.85 31.26 -21.18
N ASN A 279 15.65 30.32 -20.24
CA ASN A 279 14.95 30.47 -18.96
C ASN A 279 13.44 30.77 -19.06
N LYS A 280 12.83 30.75 -20.24
CA LYS A 280 11.42 31.14 -20.40
C LYS A 280 10.47 30.25 -19.60
N THR A 281 10.74 28.94 -19.60
CA THR A 281 9.96 27.99 -18.80
C THR A 281 10.17 28.23 -17.30
N MET A 282 11.41 28.45 -16.86
CA MET A 282 11.70 28.75 -15.45
C MET A 282 11.05 30.07 -15.00
N GLU A 283 11.07 31.11 -15.81
CA GLU A 283 10.37 32.38 -15.55
C GLU A 283 8.86 32.18 -15.41
N THR A 284 8.28 31.24 -16.18
CA THR A 284 6.85 30.89 -16.08
C THR A 284 6.54 30.14 -14.79
N LEU A 285 7.43 29.22 -14.37
CA LEU A 285 7.30 28.44 -13.14
C LEU A 285 7.59 29.25 -11.86
N ALA A 286 8.06 30.49 -11.98
CA ALA A 286 8.24 31.38 -10.83
C ALA A 286 6.90 31.82 -10.19
N ASP A 287 5.79 31.62 -10.88
CA ASP A 287 4.44 31.70 -10.33
C ASP A 287 4.05 30.37 -9.67
N GLU A 288 3.68 30.42 -8.39
CA GLU A 288 3.42 29.21 -7.57
C GLU A 288 2.21 28.43 -8.09
N ASP A 289 1.12 29.11 -8.46
CA ASP A 289 -0.08 28.44 -8.98
C ASP A 289 0.22 27.72 -10.30
N THR A 290 1.03 28.35 -11.16
CA THR A 290 1.49 27.75 -12.41
C THR A 290 2.40 26.54 -12.14
N PHE A 291 3.36 26.66 -11.22
CA PHE A 291 4.24 25.56 -10.82
C PHE A 291 3.42 24.35 -10.34
N GLN A 292 2.53 24.56 -9.36
CA GLN A 292 1.66 23.52 -8.80
C GLN A 292 0.78 22.87 -9.88
N ALA A 293 0.22 23.66 -10.79
CA ALA A 293 -0.61 23.15 -11.89
C ALA A 293 0.19 22.32 -12.90
N ARG A 294 1.36 22.78 -13.33
CA ARG A 294 2.21 22.04 -14.28
C ARG A 294 2.76 20.76 -13.66
N CYS A 295 3.19 20.80 -12.41
CA CYS A 295 3.67 19.61 -11.71
C CYS A 295 2.59 18.56 -11.52
N ARG A 296 1.34 18.97 -11.25
CA ARG A 296 0.20 18.04 -11.22
C ARG A 296 0.07 17.28 -12.53
N ASP A 297 -0.01 18.01 -13.64
CA ASP A 297 -0.28 17.44 -14.96
C ASP A 297 0.86 16.51 -15.43
N LEU A 298 2.12 16.90 -15.12
CA LEU A 298 3.30 16.13 -15.52
C LEU A 298 3.52 14.91 -14.65
N PHE A 299 3.31 15.00 -13.33
CA PHE A 299 3.39 13.81 -12.48
C PHE A 299 2.24 12.85 -12.73
N GLU A 300 1.02 13.32 -13.02
CA GLU A 300 -0.06 12.44 -13.48
C GLU A 300 0.35 11.68 -14.74
N ARG A 301 0.92 12.37 -15.73
CA ARG A 301 1.43 11.71 -16.94
C ARG A 301 2.57 10.75 -16.64
N MET A 302 3.54 11.16 -15.82
CA MET A 302 4.68 10.32 -15.40
C MET A 302 4.18 9.00 -14.80
N ILE A 303 3.30 9.06 -13.80
CA ILE A 303 2.85 7.82 -13.14
C ILE A 303 1.94 6.97 -14.05
N ASN A 304 1.34 7.56 -15.08
CA ASN A 304 0.47 6.87 -16.03
C ASN A 304 1.19 6.42 -17.32
N THR A 305 2.48 6.70 -17.48
CA THR A 305 3.32 6.12 -18.53
C THR A 305 3.62 4.66 -18.18
N VAL A 306 2.96 3.73 -18.85
CA VAL A 306 3.03 2.29 -18.61
C VAL A 306 3.31 1.53 -19.90
N PRO A 307 3.71 0.24 -19.86
CA PRO A 307 3.86 -0.56 -21.06
C PRO A 307 2.57 -0.55 -21.90
N LYS A 308 2.71 -0.52 -23.22
CA LYS A 308 1.59 -0.34 -24.16
C LYS A 308 0.46 -1.39 -24.04
N SER A 309 0.76 -2.57 -23.51
CA SER A 309 -0.20 -3.66 -23.27
C SER A 309 -1.06 -3.47 -22.02
N VAL A 310 -0.73 -2.50 -21.16
CA VAL A 310 -1.40 -2.23 -19.89
C VAL A 310 -2.50 -1.20 -20.10
N GLU A 311 -3.70 -1.53 -19.62
CA GLU A 311 -4.84 -0.60 -19.55
C GLU A 311 -5.04 -0.19 -18.09
N LEU A 312 -4.93 1.12 -17.83
CA LEU A 312 -5.18 1.67 -16.51
C LEU A 312 -6.68 1.91 -16.29
N THR A 313 -7.10 1.88 -15.04
CA THR A 313 -8.48 2.18 -14.66
C THR A 313 -8.84 3.64 -14.93
N ASP A 314 -10.12 3.96 -14.76
CA ASP A 314 -10.55 5.33 -14.53
C ASP A 314 -9.85 5.95 -13.30
N VAL A 315 -9.88 7.28 -13.22
CA VAL A 315 -9.38 8.00 -12.03
C VAL A 315 -10.15 7.49 -10.82
N PHE A 316 -9.41 7.15 -9.77
CA PHE A 316 -10.01 6.68 -8.52
C PHE A 316 -10.87 7.77 -7.90
N GLU A 317 -12.09 7.38 -7.54
CA GLU A 317 -13.03 8.20 -6.78
C GLU A 317 -13.25 7.54 -5.41
N PRO A 318 -13.30 8.32 -4.31
CA PRO A 318 -13.50 7.75 -2.98
C PRO A 318 -14.82 6.97 -2.87
N ILE A 319 -14.76 5.76 -2.32
CA ILE A 319 -15.96 4.94 -2.13
C ILE A 319 -16.78 5.56 -0.99
N LYS A 320 -18.04 5.96 -1.22
CA LYS A 320 -18.83 6.67 -0.19
C LYS A 320 -19.04 5.88 1.10
N ALA A 321 -19.41 4.61 0.95
CA ALA A 321 -19.61 3.65 2.02
C ALA A 321 -18.93 2.34 1.61
N LYS A 322 -17.89 1.95 2.36
CA LYS A 322 -17.02 0.82 2.03
C LYS A 322 -17.11 -0.21 3.13
N VAL A 323 -17.55 -1.42 2.79
CA VAL A 323 -17.50 -2.54 3.73
C VAL A 323 -16.11 -3.13 3.74
N GLY A 324 -15.56 -3.27 4.93
CA GLY A 324 -14.21 -3.73 5.10
C GLY A 324 -14.04 -5.24 5.03
N ARG A 325 -12.82 -5.71 5.30
CA ARG A 325 -12.57 -7.15 5.40
C ARG A 325 -13.43 -7.69 6.53
N SER A 326 -14.18 -8.74 6.19
CA SER A 326 -15.09 -9.40 7.11
C SER A 326 -14.66 -10.85 7.23
N PHE A 327 -14.53 -11.34 8.46
CA PHE A 327 -14.03 -12.66 8.74
C PHE A 327 -14.66 -13.23 9.99
N LEU A 328 -14.71 -14.56 10.06
CA LEU A 328 -15.16 -15.27 11.24
C LEU A 328 -13.99 -15.50 12.19
N THR A 329 -14.24 -15.39 13.49
CA THR A 329 -13.29 -15.72 14.54
C THR A 329 -13.91 -16.68 15.55
N PHE A 330 -13.04 -17.42 16.25
CA PHE A 330 -13.45 -18.29 17.34
C PHE A 330 -12.81 -17.87 18.64
N ASN A 331 -13.66 -17.54 19.62
CA ASN A 331 -13.29 -17.36 21.03
C ASN A 331 -14.42 -17.89 21.92
N GLN A 332 -14.45 -19.22 22.11
CA GLN A 332 -15.52 -19.98 22.79
C GLN A 332 -16.90 -19.92 22.11
N THR A 333 -17.16 -18.88 21.32
CA THR A 333 -18.30 -18.68 20.42
C THR A 333 -17.79 -18.25 19.04
N LEU A 334 -18.62 -18.43 18.01
CA LEU A 334 -18.35 -17.95 16.66
C LEU A 334 -18.71 -16.46 16.57
N GLY A 335 -17.75 -15.61 16.24
CA GLY A 335 -17.95 -14.17 16.03
C GLY A 335 -17.76 -13.79 14.57
N LEU A 336 -18.54 -12.84 14.06
CA LEU A 336 -18.27 -12.19 12.79
C LEU A 336 -17.61 -10.85 13.05
N HIS A 337 -16.35 -10.68 12.68
CA HIS A 337 -15.72 -9.37 12.64
C HIS A 337 -16.02 -8.72 11.29
N THR A 338 -16.54 -7.51 11.32
CA THR A 338 -16.81 -6.71 10.11
C THR A 338 -16.76 -5.22 10.43
N GLU A 339 -16.63 -4.42 9.39
CA GLU A 339 -16.69 -2.97 9.47
C GLU A 339 -17.38 -2.35 8.26
N ILE A 340 -17.89 -1.14 8.45
CA ILE A 340 -18.25 -0.25 7.35
C ILE A 340 -17.61 1.12 7.60
N ARG A 341 -16.95 1.64 6.57
CA ARG A 341 -16.36 2.98 6.56
C ARG A 341 -17.21 3.93 5.74
N PHE A 342 -17.45 5.11 6.29
CA PHE A 342 -18.06 6.24 5.59
C PHE A 342 -17.05 7.37 5.40
N LEU A 343 -17.09 8.07 4.25
CA LEU A 343 -16.17 9.18 3.98
C LEU A 343 -16.34 10.39 4.90
N THR A 344 -17.53 10.53 5.50
CA THR A 344 -17.86 11.64 6.39
C THR A 344 -18.43 11.11 7.69
N THR A 345 -17.97 11.68 8.79
CA THR A 345 -18.50 11.43 10.13
C THR A 345 -19.95 11.88 10.21
N ASN A 346 -20.78 11.09 10.90
CA ASN A 346 -22.12 11.48 11.33
C ASN A 346 -22.30 11.07 12.79
N ASP A 347 -22.47 12.03 13.69
CA ASP A 347 -22.62 11.81 15.13
C ASP A 347 -23.93 11.10 15.51
N ASN A 348 -24.90 11.06 14.59
CA ASN A 348 -26.16 10.34 14.78
C ASN A 348 -26.02 8.83 14.58
N ARG A 349 -24.95 8.38 13.90
CA ARG A 349 -24.63 6.96 13.74
C ARG A 349 -24.11 6.42 15.08
N LYS A 350 -25.04 6.07 15.97
CA LYS A 350 -24.77 5.53 17.31
C LYS A 350 -24.63 4.02 17.25
N ASP A 351 -24.02 3.44 18.30
CA ASP A 351 -23.97 1.99 18.54
C ASP A 351 -22.93 1.11 17.78
N PRO A 352 -21.78 1.63 17.29
CA PRO A 352 -20.65 0.74 16.93
C PRO A 352 -19.90 0.26 18.18
N GLN A 353 -19.22 -0.89 18.09
CA GLN A 353 -18.33 -1.35 19.18
C GLN A 353 -17.10 -0.45 19.33
N VAL A 354 -16.56 0.03 18.20
CA VAL A 354 -15.47 1.00 18.12
C VAL A 354 -15.77 1.94 16.96
N THR A 355 -15.53 3.24 17.17
CA THR A 355 -15.50 4.26 16.10
C THR A 355 -14.09 4.79 15.99
N GLU A 356 -13.56 4.84 14.77
CA GLU A 356 -12.25 5.44 14.52
C GLU A 356 -12.32 6.40 13.34
N THR A 357 -11.71 7.57 13.50
CA THR A 357 -11.50 8.50 12.40
C THR A 357 -10.07 8.37 11.90
N GLN A 358 -9.92 8.06 10.62
CA GLN A 358 -8.61 7.99 9.98
C GLN A 358 -8.40 9.20 9.09
N ASN A 359 -7.46 10.05 9.48
CA ASN A 359 -7.11 11.26 8.74
C ASN A 359 -5.85 11.02 7.89
N GLY A 360 -6.00 10.39 6.73
CA GLY A 360 -4.96 10.39 5.70
C GLY A 360 -4.83 11.78 5.08
N ALA A 361 -3.61 12.17 4.66
CA ALA A 361 -3.37 13.47 4.03
C ALA A 361 -4.24 13.68 2.78
N LEU A 362 -4.42 12.62 1.97
CA LEU A 362 -5.25 12.67 0.78
C LEU A 362 -6.74 12.86 1.13
N ALA A 363 -7.28 12.05 2.06
CA ALA A 363 -8.66 12.19 2.52
C ALA A 363 -8.94 13.62 3.02
N ALA A 364 -8.05 14.19 3.84
CA ALA A 364 -8.19 15.54 4.35
C ALA A 364 -8.17 16.60 3.23
N ARG A 365 -7.26 16.46 2.25
CA ARG A 365 -7.16 17.36 1.09
C ARG A 365 -8.37 17.28 0.16
N LEU A 366 -9.06 16.14 0.14
CA LEU A 366 -10.33 15.94 -0.56
C LEU A 366 -11.56 16.40 0.26
N GLY A 367 -11.35 16.89 1.49
CA GLY A 367 -12.44 17.32 2.37
C GLY A 367 -13.23 16.17 3.00
N HIS A 368 -12.58 15.01 3.16
CA HIS A 368 -13.16 13.82 3.76
C HIS A 368 -12.59 13.56 5.17
N THR A 369 -13.39 12.85 5.96
CA THR A 369 -13.04 12.39 7.32
C THR A 369 -13.51 10.94 7.45
N PRO A 370 -12.79 9.99 6.81
CA PRO A 370 -13.11 8.56 6.86
C PRO A 370 -13.35 8.10 8.30
N THR A 371 -14.55 7.58 8.55
CA THR A 371 -14.99 7.10 9.86
C THR A 371 -15.39 5.63 9.74
N HIS A 372 -14.69 4.79 10.49
CA HIS A 372 -14.87 3.34 10.52
C HIS A 372 -15.77 2.96 11.69
N TYR A 373 -16.74 2.09 11.42
CA TYR A 373 -17.68 1.56 12.40
C TYR A 373 -17.47 0.04 12.48
N TRP A 374 -17.02 -0.43 13.63
CA TRP A 374 -16.64 -1.82 13.86
C TRP A 374 -17.75 -2.63 14.53
N PHE A 375 -17.92 -3.88 14.10
CA PHE A 375 -18.94 -4.80 14.59
C PHE A 375 -18.35 -6.19 14.84
N ASN A 376 -18.75 -6.81 15.96
CA ASN A 376 -18.45 -8.20 16.26
C ASN A 376 -19.70 -8.94 16.80
N PRO A 377 -20.75 -9.16 15.98
CA PRO A 377 -21.90 -9.95 16.40
C PRO A 377 -21.53 -11.42 16.60
N THR A 378 -22.05 -12.02 17.68
CA THR A 378 -22.01 -13.47 17.89
C THR A 378 -22.93 -14.18 16.90
N ILE A 379 -22.40 -15.22 16.27
CA ILE A 379 -23.08 -16.09 15.32
C ILE A 379 -23.36 -17.44 15.99
N ASP A 380 -24.52 -18.04 15.69
CA ASP A 380 -24.81 -19.41 16.12
C ASP A 380 -23.94 -20.38 15.33
N ALA A 381 -22.99 -21.04 16.01
CA ALA A 381 -22.05 -21.97 15.38
C ALA A 381 -22.74 -23.18 14.71
N ASN A 382 -23.97 -23.55 15.10
CA ASN A 382 -24.69 -24.67 14.47
C ASN A 382 -25.17 -24.33 13.06
N THR A 383 -25.48 -23.07 12.79
CA THR A 383 -25.99 -22.63 11.48
C THR A 383 -24.98 -21.81 10.70
N SER A 384 -24.07 -21.12 11.41
CA SER A 384 -23.11 -20.17 10.90
C SER A 384 -23.74 -19.05 10.07
N ILE A 385 -22.98 -18.41 9.18
CA ILE A 385 -23.40 -17.30 8.32
C ILE A 385 -22.80 -17.42 6.92
N SER A 386 -23.63 -17.21 5.89
CA SER A 386 -23.21 -17.19 4.48
C SER A 386 -23.13 -15.79 3.89
N LYS A 387 -23.92 -14.84 4.40
CA LYS A 387 -23.88 -13.43 3.99
C LYS A 387 -24.49 -12.49 5.03
N PHE A 388 -24.16 -11.20 4.93
CA PHE A 388 -24.70 -10.12 5.75
C PHE A 388 -24.94 -8.84 4.95
N TRP A 389 -25.62 -7.86 5.53
CA TRP A 389 -25.77 -6.50 5.03
C TRP A 389 -25.89 -5.51 6.20
N PHE A 390 -25.76 -4.22 5.91
CA PHE A 390 -25.97 -3.15 6.90
C PHE A 390 -27.27 -2.41 6.64
N GLU A 391 -28.03 -2.20 7.71
CA GLU A 391 -29.11 -1.21 7.76
C GLU A 391 -28.63 -0.06 8.66
N VAL A 392 -28.62 1.15 8.14
CA VAL A 392 -28.05 2.33 8.79
C VAL A 392 -29.09 3.42 8.92
N ASP A 393 -29.48 3.74 10.14
CA ASP A 393 -30.31 4.91 10.42
C ASP A 393 -29.43 6.15 10.56
N GLU A 394 -29.58 7.11 9.65
CA GLU A 394 -28.84 8.38 9.67
C GLU A 394 -29.36 9.37 10.74
N GLY A 395 -30.39 8.99 11.51
CA GLY A 395 -30.97 9.78 12.59
C GLY A 395 -31.74 11.01 12.12
N ASN A 396 -32.09 11.06 10.84
CA ASN A 396 -32.82 12.16 10.20
C ASN A 396 -34.35 11.98 10.23
N GLY A 397 -34.85 10.90 10.86
CA GLY A 397 -36.27 10.54 10.90
C GLY A 397 -36.79 9.87 9.62
N GLY A 398 -35.90 9.56 8.67
CA GLY A 398 -36.19 8.80 7.45
C GLY A 398 -36.14 7.28 7.65
N GLN A 399 -36.24 6.54 6.53
CA GLN A 399 -35.97 5.10 6.54
C GLN A 399 -34.46 4.84 6.59
N ALA A 400 -34.07 3.73 7.20
CA ALA A 400 -32.68 3.30 7.24
C ALA A 400 -32.17 3.01 5.81
N ASP A 401 -30.95 3.46 5.53
CA ASP A 401 -30.25 3.15 4.29
C ASP A 401 -29.77 1.69 4.33
N ILE A 402 -29.91 1.00 3.21
CA ILE A 402 -29.53 -0.40 3.06
C ILE A 402 -28.25 -0.48 2.24
N TYR A 403 -27.21 -1.08 2.82
CA TYR A 403 -25.96 -1.41 2.14
C TYR A 403 -25.88 -2.93 2.03
N ASP A 404 -26.23 -3.46 0.86
CA ASP A 404 -26.40 -4.90 0.63
C ASP A 404 -25.68 -5.38 -0.64
N ASN A 405 -24.61 -4.69 -1.05
CA ASN A 405 -23.81 -5.07 -2.23
C ASN A 405 -24.67 -5.19 -3.51
N GLY A 406 -25.61 -4.26 -3.71
CA GLY A 406 -26.53 -4.27 -4.86
C GLY A 406 -27.52 -5.43 -4.84
N GLY A 407 -28.00 -5.82 -3.65
CA GLY A 407 -28.91 -6.95 -3.43
C GLY A 407 -28.22 -8.32 -3.28
N ALA A 408 -26.92 -8.42 -3.55
CA ALA A 408 -26.19 -9.69 -3.44
C ALA A 408 -25.90 -10.09 -1.97
N GLY A 409 -25.86 -9.11 -1.07
CA GLY A 409 -25.27 -9.21 0.26
C GLY A 409 -23.74 -9.33 0.22
N PHE A 410 -23.10 -9.14 1.37
CA PHE A 410 -21.68 -9.38 1.58
C PHE A 410 -21.49 -10.85 1.97
N GLN A 411 -20.93 -11.66 1.08
CA GLN A 411 -20.80 -13.11 1.23
C GLN A 411 -19.63 -13.51 2.15
N ILE A 412 -19.86 -14.39 3.12
CA ILE A 412 -18.81 -14.99 3.95
C ILE A 412 -18.43 -16.33 3.35
N ALA A 413 -17.31 -16.38 2.64
CA ALA A 413 -16.76 -17.62 2.07
C ALA A 413 -16.24 -18.57 3.17
N GLN A 414 -15.70 -17.98 4.25
CA GLN A 414 -14.93 -18.63 5.31
C GLN A 414 -15.74 -19.51 6.29
N ASP A 415 -16.97 -19.93 5.97
CA ASP A 415 -17.80 -20.71 6.89
C ASP A 415 -17.26 -22.15 7.11
N LYS A 416 -16.51 -22.70 6.16
CA LYS A 416 -16.02 -24.09 6.24
C LYS A 416 -14.63 -24.22 6.90
N VAL A 417 -13.80 -23.19 6.77
CA VAL A 417 -12.41 -23.16 7.24
C VAL A 417 -12.19 -21.80 7.89
N ILE A 418 -12.09 -21.77 9.22
CA ILE A 418 -12.01 -20.55 10.01
C ILE A 418 -10.70 -20.52 10.77
N TRP A 419 -9.98 -19.40 10.72
CA TRP A 419 -8.81 -19.22 11.57
C TRP A 419 -9.22 -18.92 13.01
N ALA A 420 -8.89 -19.84 13.92
CA ALA A 420 -9.14 -19.69 15.35
C ALA A 420 -7.99 -18.90 15.99
N ARG A 421 -7.92 -17.60 15.69
CA ARG A 421 -6.84 -16.71 16.13
C ARG A 421 -6.59 -16.78 17.64
N ASP A 422 -7.63 -16.69 18.46
CA ASP A 422 -7.50 -16.65 19.92
C ASP A 422 -7.07 -18.00 20.54
N LEU A 423 -7.13 -19.06 19.74
CA LEU A 423 -6.63 -20.39 20.09
C LEU A 423 -5.25 -20.68 19.48
N SER A 424 -4.83 -19.88 18.51
CA SER A 424 -3.48 -19.88 17.95
C SER A 424 -2.55 -19.24 18.98
N PHE A 425 -1.45 -19.90 19.31
CA PHE A 425 -0.53 -19.44 20.34
C PHE A 425 0.75 -18.89 19.71
N HIS A 426 1.30 -17.87 20.37
CA HIS A 426 2.59 -17.31 20.03
C HIS A 426 3.40 -17.08 21.30
N GLY A 427 4.58 -17.69 21.41
CA GLY A 427 5.46 -17.55 22.57
C GLY A 427 6.93 -17.50 22.21
N GLN A 428 7.66 -16.57 22.81
CA GLN A 428 9.12 -16.61 22.79
C GLN A 428 9.61 -17.67 23.77
N GLY A 429 10.00 -18.84 23.24
CA GLY A 429 10.93 -19.72 23.92
C GLY A 429 12.36 -19.33 23.54
N PHE A 430 13.26 -19.21 24.51
CA PHE A 430 14.69 -19.29 24.22
C PHE A 430 15.14 -20.73 24.54
N PRO A 431 15.85 -21.43 23.63
CA PRO A 431 16.39 -20.97 22.35
C PRO A 431 15.43 -21.08 21.14
N ASP A 432 14.26 -21.71 21.30
CA ASP A 432 13.36 -22.06 20.20
C ASP A 432 12.07 -21.21 20.18
N PHE A 433 11.80 -20.57 19.04
CA PHE A 433 10.56 -19.83 18.83
C PHE A 433 9.39 -20.83 18.70
N ILE A 434 8.35 -20.71 19.54
CA ILE A 434 7.21 -21.65 19.51
C ILE A 434 5.96 -20.88 19.10
N TRP A 435 5.35 -21.31 18.01
CA TRP A 435 4.06 -20.80 17.55
C TRP A 435 3.13 -21.95 17.16
N SER A 436 1.83 -21.69 17.21
CA SER A 436 0.81 -22.58 16.67
C SER A 436 -0.22 -21.83 15.85
N PHE A 437 -0.66 -22.43 14.75
CA PHE A 437 -1.85 -21.98 14.02
C PHE A 437 -2.93 -23.01 14.20
N THR A 438 -4.06 -22.57 14.76
CA THR A 438 -5.24 -23.38 14.98
C THR A 438 -6.35 -22.96 14.02
N MET A 439 -6.88 -23.94 13.30
CA MET A 439 -7.96 -23.79 12.33
C MET A 439 -9.19 -24.56 12.82
N ALA A 440 -10.35 -23.92 12.79
CA ALA A 440 -11.64 -24.57 13.00
C ALA A 440 -12.22 -24.99 11.65
N ILE A 441 -12.46 -26.28 11.48
CA ILE A 441 -12.98 -26.89 10.25
C ILE A 441 -14.39 -27.40 10.52
N ARG A 442 -15.33 -27.02 9.67
CA ARG A 442 -16.74 -27.35 9.83
C ARG A 442 -16.99 -28.85 9.69
N ASN A 443 -17.50 -29.49 10.74
CA ASN A 443 -17.56 -30.96 10.87
C ASN A 443 -18.90 -31.59 10.45
N ASP A 444 -19.94 -30.77 10.25
CA ASP A 444 -21.24 -31.18 9.71
C ASP A 444 -21.32 -31.09 8.17
N ALA A 445 -20.30 -30.49 7.53
CA ALA A 445 -20.23 -30.31 6.08
C ALA A 445 -19.74 -31.56 5.32
N GLY A 446 -19.13 -32.53 5.99
CA GLY A 446 -18.63 -33.77 5.40
C GLY A 446 -17.49 -34.40 6.20
N THR A 447 -16.95 -35.52 5.71
CA THR A 447 -15.76 -36.14 6.33
C THR A 447 -14.54 -35.26 6.09
N ILE A 448 -13.88 -34.82 7.16
CA ILE A 448 -12.67 -34.00 7.08
C ILE A 448 -11.47 -34.90 6.76
N GLY A 449 -10.84 -34.65 5.61
CA GLY A 449 -9.61 -35.30 5.16
C GLY A 449 -8.36 -34.56 5.62
N GLN A 450 -7.37 -34.43 4.72
CA GLN A 450 -6.17 -33.67 5.01
C GLN A 450 -6.47 -32.17 5.12
N VAL A 451 -5.92 -31.54 6.16
CA VAL A 451 -5.88 -30.10 6.35
C VAL A 451 -4.42 -29.66 6.24
N SER A 452 -4.15 -28.69 5.39
CA SER A 452 -2.79 -28.16 5.19
C SER A 452 -2.81 -26.64 5.11
N ALA A 453 -1.84 -25.98 5.75
CA ALA A 453 -1.59 -24.57 5.58
C ALA A 453 -0.35 -24.38 4.70
N SER A 454 -0.47 -23.56 3.68
CA SER A 454 0.65 -23.03 2.94
C SER A 454 0.95 -21.62 3.41
N VAL A 455 2.17 -21.42 3.89
CA VAL A 455 2.65 -20.14 4.37
C VAL A 455 3.53 -19.53 3.29
N GLU A 456 3.23 -18.30 2.91
CA GLU A 456 4.03 -17.47 2.02
C GLU A 456 4.71 -16.39 2.86
N THR A 457 6.02 -16.52 3.04
CA THR A 457 6.83 -15.55 3.79
C THR A 457 7.71 -14.74 2.85
N PHE A 458 7.97 -13.49 3.24
CA PHE A 458 8.91 -12.61 2.55
C PHE A 458 10.34 -12.91 2.99
N LEU A 459 11.23 -13.11 2.04
CA LEU A 459 12.66 -13.02 2.32
C LEU A 459 13.08 -11.55 2.31
N ARG A 460 13.72 -11.06 3.39
CA ARG A 460 14.45 -9.78 3.40
C ARG A 460 15.73 -9.86 2.56
N ASN A 461 15.63 -10.13 1.26
CA ASN A 461 16.80 -10.21 0.38
C ASN A 461 16.67 -9.40 -0.91
N ASN A 462 15.87 -8.32 -0.88
CA ASN A 462 15.64 -7.37 -2.00
C ASN A 462 15.12 -8.01 -3.29
N LYS A 463 14.86 -9.31 -3.28
CA LYS A 463 14.20 -10.06 -4.33
C LYS A 463 12.92 -10.56 -3.70
N LEU A 464 11.80 -9.98 -4.12
CA LEU A 464 10.43 -10.29 -3.70
C LEU A 464 10.01 -11.74 -4.06
N ASN A 465 10.80 -12.72 -3.64
CA ASN A 465 10.55 -14.14 -3.78
C ASN A 465 9.78 -14.59 -2.54
N PHE A 466 8.53 -14.97 -2.73
CA PHE A 466 7.77 -15.66 -1.71
C PHE A 466 8.38 -17.05 -1.51
N ILE A 467 8.79 -17.38 -0.27
CA ILE A 467 8.98 -18.78 0.08
C ILE A 467 7.60 -19.32 0.42
N LYS A 468 7.13 -20.27 -0.39
CA LYS A 468 5.94 -21.06 -0.07
C LYS A 468 6.37 -22.32 0.68
N SER A 469 6.12 -22.34 1.99
CA SER A 469 6.23 -23.54 2.81
C SER A 469 4.85 -24.14 2.99
N THR A 470 4.73 -25.47 3.09
CA THR A 470 3.43 -26.12 3.35
C THR A 470 3.57 -27.09 4.50
N ALA A 471 2.64 -27.00 5.44
CA ALA A 471 2.54 -27.87 6.60
C ALA A 471 1.16 -28.55 6.65
N THR A 472 1.13 -29.80 7.13
CA THR A 472 -0.13 -30.48 7.45
C THR A 472 -0.51 -30.12 8.88
N LEU A 473 -1.79 -29.79 9.11
CA LEU A 473 -2.34 -29.54 10.43
C LEU A 473 -2.95 -30.84 10.97
N GLU A 474 -2.72 -31.12 12.25
CA GLU A 474 -3.24 -32.32 12.91
C GLU A 474 -4.45 -31.97 13.75
N ARG A 475 -5.39 -32.91 13.87
CA ARG A 475 -6.59 -32.70 14.69
C ARG A 475 -6.20 -32.51 16.16
N ASP A 476 -6.57 -31.38 16.73
CA ASP A 476 -6.22 -30.98 18.08
C ASP A 476 -7.41 -31.20 19.03
N THR A 477 -7.33 -32.29 19.79
CA THR A 477 -8.36 -32.64 20.78
C THR A 477 -8.18 -31.92 22.11
N THR A 478 -7.14 -31.10 22.27
CA THR A 478 -6.89 -30.33 23.50
C THR A 478 -7.69 -29.03 23.54
N VAL A 479 -8.08 -28.52 22.36
CA VAL A 479 -9.00 -27.40 22.22
C VAL A 479 -10.43 -27.87 22.50
N PRO A 480 -11.19 -27.19 23.38
CA PRO A 480 -12.58 -27.54 23.66
C PRO A 480 -13.43 -27.57 22.39
N ALA A 481 -14.21 -28.63 22.22
CA ALA A 481 -15.11 -28.76 21.07
C ALA A 481 -16.17 -27.65 21.08
N VAL A 482 -16.34 -26.99 19.93
CA VAL A 482 -17.43 -26.05 19.66
C VAL A 482 -18.39 -26.72 18.69
N ALA A 483 -19.70 -26.60 18.92
CA ALA A 483 -20.70 -27.25 18.09
C ALA A 483 -20.52 -26.84 16.61
N GLY A 484 -20.45 -27.83 15.72
CA GLY A 484 -20.26 -27.64 14.28
C GLY A 484 -18.80 -27.61 13.80
N PHE A 485 -17.79 -27.64 14.67
CA PHE A 485 -16.38 -27.51 14.26
C PHE A 485 -15.43 -28.48 14.97
N ASP A 486 -14.47 -29.00 14.21
CA ASP A 486 -13.27 -29.70 14.70
C ASP A 486 -12.05 -28.78 14.56
N PHE A 487 -11.13 -28.83 15.52
CA PHE A 487 -9.93 -28.00 15.51
C PHE A 487 -8.72 -28.77 15.00
N TYR A 488 -7.90 -28.09 14.21
CA TYR A 488 -6.68 -28.60 13.62
C TYR A 488 -5.56 -27.61 13.89
N THR A 489 -4.47 -28.08 14.49
CA THR A 489 -3.35 -27.23 14.90
C THR A 489 -2.06 -27.69 14.22
N PHE A 490 -1.27 -26.72 13.78
CA PHE A 490 0.14 -26.93 13.44
C PHE A 490 1.00 -26.24 14.49
N HIS A 491 2.08 -26.89 14.92
CA HIS A 491 3.10 -26.32 15.80
C HIS A 491 4.39 -26.09 15.02
N GLY A 492 4.81 -24.84 14.93
CA GLY A 492 6.06 -24.45 14.29
C GLY A 492 7.12 -24.10 15.32
N THR A 493 8.37 -24.46 14.98
CA THR A 493 9.56 -24.13 15.77
C THR A 493 10.51 -23.17 15.03
N GLU A 494 10.17 -22.83 13.79
CA GLU A 494 11.00 -21.99 12.91
C GLU A 494 10.71 -20.51 13.15
N LYS A 495 11.74 -19.65 13.01
CA LYS A 495 11.55 -18.20 13.01
C LYS A 495 10.74 -17.81 11.79
N ILE A 496 9.65 -17.07 12.00
CA ILE A 496 8.88 -16.47 10.93
C ILE A 496 9.15 -14.96 10.90
N ASP A 497 9.30 -14.40 9.69
CA ASP A 497 9.47 -12.97 9.46
C ASP A 497 8.19 -12.16 9.77
N ASP A 498 8.33 -10.82 9.82
CA ASP A 498 7.39 -9.85 10.41
C ASP A 498 5.98 -9.81 9.77
N ARG A 499 5.80 -10.31 8.53
CA ARG A 499 4.48 -10.43 7.89
C ARG A 499 4.34 -11.72 7.13
N ILE A 500 3.18 -12.37 7.30
CA ILE A 500 2.90 -13.69 6.76
C ILE A 500 1.55 -13.67 6.05
N TYR A 501 1.57 -14.10 4.79
CA TYR A 501 0.36 -14.52 4.11
C TYR A 501 0.27 -16.03 4.24
N PHE A 502 -0.91 -16.57 4.54
CA PHE A 502 -1.09 -18.00 4.56
C PHE A 502 -2.43 -18.42 3.98
N ASP A 503 -2.39 -19.44 3.15
CA ASP A 503 -3.55 -20.08 2.57
C ASP A 503 -3.78 -21.38 3.35
N VAL A 504 -4.99 -21.60 3.87
CA VAL A 504 -5.36 -22.89 4.48
C VAL A 504 -6.26 -23.64 3.54
N THR A 505 -5.86 -24.86 3.21
CA THR A 505 -6.65 -25.79 2.39
C THR A 505 -7.11 -26.96 3.25
N ALA A 506 -8.42 -27.22 3.25
CA ALA A 506 -9.01 -28.39 3.87
C ALA A 506 -9.77 -29.22 2.82
N THR A 507 -9.64 -30.54 2.88
CA THR A 507 -10.49 -31.45 2.10
C THR A 507 -11.69 -31.86 2.94
N ILE A 508 -12.90 -31.53 2.50
CA ILE A 508 -14.17 -31.83 3.19
C ILE A 508 -15.06 -32.64 2.24
N GLY A 509 -15.23 -33.93 2.52
CA GLY A 509 -15.84 -34.86 1.58
C GLY A 509 -14.99 -34.98 0.30
N GLU A 510 -15.58 -34.66 -0.86
CA GLU A 510 -14.88 -34.62 -2.15
C GLU A 510 -14.38 -33.20 -2.53
N GLU A 511 -14.75 -32.18 -1.74
CA GLU A 511 -14.44 -30.78 -2.01
C GLU A 511 -13.11 -30.37 -1.37
N LYS A 512 -12.29 -29.60 -2.11
CA LYS A 512 -11.18 -28.84 -1.54
C LYS A 512 -11.61 -27.40 -1.34
N VAL A 513 -11.52 -26.94 -0.10
CA VAL A 513 -11.81 -25.56 0.29
C VAL A 513 -10.48 -24.89 0.65
N THR A 514 -10.20 -23.75 0.04
CA THR A 514 -9.02 -22.94 0.34
C THR A 514 -9.45 -21.55 0.78
N GLU A 515 -8.96 -21.12 1.93
CA GLU A 515 -9.20 -19.79 2.50
C GLU A 515 -7.90 -19.06 2.75
N GLU A 516 -7.89 -17.75 2.51
CA GLU A 516 -6.71 -16.90 2.61
C GLU A 516 -6.75 -16.02 3.87
N TYR A 517 -5.61 -15.95 4.55
CA TYR A 517 -5.42 -15.18 5.76
C TYR A 517 -4.14 -14.34 5.68
N LEU A 518 -4.19 -13.17 6.34
CA LEU A 518 -3.03 -12.29 6.53
C LEU A 518 -2.78 -12.18 8.04
N TYR A 519 -1.54 -12.42 8.44
CA TYR A 519 -1.08 -12.22 9.81
C TYR A 519 0.10 -11.25 9.84
N ASN A 520 -0.11 -10.12 10.51
CA ASN A 520 0.95 -9.17 10.81
C ASN A 520 1.52 -9.44 12.20
N TYR A 521 2.84 -9.52 12.28
CA TYR A 521 3.57 -9.71 13.52
C TYR A 521 4.57 -8.58 13.73
N TRP A 522 4.45 -7.85 14.83
CA TRP A 522 5.53 -6.99 15.30
C TRP A 522 6.21 -7.70 16.47
N VAL A 523 7.43 -8.20 16.25
CA VAL A 523 8.38 -8.26 17.36
C VAL A 523 8.68 -6.79 17.66
N THR A 524 8.17 -6.24 18.75
CA THR A 524 8.89 -5.13 19.36
C THR A 524 10.26 -5.69 19.72
N GLU A 525 11.28 -5.44 18.90
CA GLU A 525 12.66 -5.53 19.34
C GLU A 525 12.80 -4.49 20.46
N ASN A 526 12.43 -4.88 21.68
CA ASN A 526 12.99 -4.26 22.87
C ASN A 526 14.47 -4.68 22.88
N VAL A 527 15.25 -3.99 22.06
CA VAL A 527 16.68 -3.80 22.27
C VAL A 527 16.76 -3.11 23.64
N ASN A 528 16.80 -3.89 24.73
CA ASN A 528 17.34 -3.58 26.07
C ASN A 528 16.68 -4.31 27.26
N ASN A 529 15.82 -5.33 27.11
CA ASN A 529 15.40 -6.09 28.30
C ASN A 529 15.18 -7.60 28.06
N PRO A 530 16.21 -8.45 28.28
CA PRO A 530 16.10 -9.90 28.10
C PRO A 530 15.27 -10.63 29.18
N ASP A 531 14.79 -9.96 30.23
CA ASP A 531 14.19 -10.64 31.40
C ASP A 531 12.81 -10.09 31.85
N GLY A 532 12.09 -9.35 31.00
CA GLY A 532 10.74 -8.86 31.31
C GLY A 532 9.62 -9.77 30.76
N PRO A 533 8.53 -10.04 31.50
CA PRO A 533 7.35 -10.69 30.92
C PRO A 533 6.74 -9.77 29.86
N ILE A 534 6.48 -10.34 28.67
CA ILE A 534 5.74 -9.68 27.59
C ILE A 534 4.27 -9.63 28.02
N GLU A 535 3.76 -8.44 28.33
CA GLU A 535 2.33 -8.23 28.61
C GLU A 535 1.55 -8.15 27.29
N PHE A 536 0.49 -8.95 27.17
CA PHE A 536 -0.49 -8.85 26.09
C PHE A 536 -1.42 -7.65 26.39
N LEU A 537 -1.42 -6.64 25.51
CA LEU A 537 -2.41 -5.55 25.51
C LEU A 537 -3.49 -5.79 24.47
#